data_AF-A0A9Q8QN75-F1
#
_entry.id   AF-A0A9Q8QN75-F1
#
_cell.length_a   1.000
_cell.length_b   1.000
_cell.length_c   1.000
_cell.angle_alpha   90.00
_cell.angle_beta   90.00
_cell.angle_gamma   90.00
#
_symmetry.space_group_name_H-M   'P 1'
#
loop_
_entity.id
_entity.type
_entity.pdbx_description
1 polymer ?
#
loop_
_entity_poly.entity_id
_entity_poly.type
_entity_poly.pdbx_seq_one_letter_code
_entity_poly.pdbx_strand_id
1 'polypeptide(L)'
;MPFNTSIHWHGLSLPGTPWSDGMPGLSQKPIEPGQSYVYNFKATPSGTYWYHSHSRMDILDGLYGAIFIRPKPESPTPFHLIPGLPKSEIRAMRAAANDPTMLVLSEWTNYTSWDYMKAQEDSELDIFCMDSLLINGKGSLFCPPIEELFAVTPPNIANVILPGYVNDKGCLPFVNITEGPFLPGKPETIPPGLESGCQPAEGGMPYFKVNQHARSGWVSINFIMASTLRIGKVSVDNHDMWLYEIDGQFIEPRLAKVVFIYPGQRIAAMVKLNQPAGDYTIRFADDGSSQIVSGYAVLSYRGTHTLKNYTLGYQRPTKQKEGYINYGGILMDNSTAPFQLDTIDHFPPYPNVKPATPQLEGDEMYLLEMGRFGAAWKWTMNGKTLYPVDMLAYHPLLYEPNSKGVDDSLIIRTKNGSWVDIILAVGALPGEPVEIYHAIHKHGNKFHVMGHGYGKWNYSSVAEAVLHQPHLFNLENPNIRDTAMTNFTFNLGAEWVAIRYHSINPGCWLLHCHLETHLAGGMGVVIMDGVDAWPEIPPEYQLNGTAIANDTSTS
;
A
#
# COMPACT_ATOMS: atom_id res chain seq x y z
N MET A 1 14.52 -20.61 -3.35
CA MET A 1 14.52 -20.30 -1.89
C MET A 1 14.37 -21.62 -1.13
N PRO A 2 14.68 -21.71 0.19
CA PRO A 2 14.48 -22.95 0.95
C PRO A 2 13.00 -23.27 1.22
N PHE A 3 12.08 -22.42 0.79
CA PHE A 3 10.63 -22.55 0.89
C PHE A 3 9.95 -22.14 -0.44
N ASN A 4 8.66 -22.44 -0.54
CA ASN A 4 7.78 -22.08 -1.66
C ASN A 4 7.66 -20.58 -1.80
N THR A 5 7.58 -20.08 -3.04
CA THR A 5 7.39 -18.64 -3.28
C THR A 5 6.63 -18.34 -4.56
N SER A 6 6.35 -17.07 -4.83
CA SER A 6 5.73 -16.56 -6.05
C SER A 6 6.10 -15.09 -6.22
N ILE A 7 5.84 -14.51 -7.40
CA ILE A 7 6.08 -13.09 -7.64
C ILE A 7 4.82 -12.48 -8.25
N HIS A 8 4.23 -11.53 -7.53
CA HIS A 8 3.13 -10.70 -8.02
C HIS A 8 3.64 -9.37 -8.57
N TRP A 9 2.95 -8.86 -9.59
CA TRP A 9 3.29 -7.65 -10.33
C TRP A 9 2.31 -6.52 -10.00
N HIS A 10 2.46 -5.99 -8.79
CA HIS A 10 1.50 -5.08 -8.16
C HIS A 10 1.10 -3.89 -9.05
N GLY A 11 -0.22 -3.79 -9.29
CA GLY A 11 -0.86 -2.74 -10.06
C GLY A 11 -0.79 -2.91 -11.59
N LEU A 12 -0.10 -3.93 -12.11
CA LEU A 12 -0.14 -4.25 -13.54
C LEU A 12 -1.44 -4.97 -13.90
N SER A 13 -1.99 -4.64 -15.06
CA SER A 13 -3.27 -5.21 -15.47
C SER A 13 -3.18 -6.59 -16.13
N LEU A 14 -1.98 -7.06 -16.48
CA LEU A 14 -1.73 -8.41 -17.02
C LEU A 14 -2.76 -8.90 -18.08
N PRO A 15 -3.09 -8.07 -19.09
CA PRO A 15 -4.24 -8.31 -19.95
C PRO A 15 -4.05 -9.59 -20.76
N GLY A 16 -4.98 -10.54 -20.62
CA GLY A 16 -4.94 -11.82 -21.31
C GLY A 16 -3.84 -12.79 -20.83
N THR A 17 -3.21 -12.51 -19.69
CA THR A 17 -2.20 -13.38 -19.08
C THR A 17 -2.45 -13.58 -17.57
N PRO A 18 -3.65 -14.00 -17.13
CA PRO A 18 -3.96 -14.16 -15.70
C PRO A 18 -3.09 -15.19 -14.99
N TRP A 19 -2.54 -16.18 -15.70
CA TRP A 19 -1.56 -17.15 -15.16
C TRP A 19 -0.20 -16.53 -14.77
N SER A 20 0.05 -15.28 -15.17
CA SER A 20 1.27 -14.54 -14.80
C SER A 20 1.07 -13.63 -13.58
N ASP A 21 -0.09 -13.72 -12.89
CA ASP A 21 -0.40 -12.84 -11.76
C ASP A 21 0.39 -13.14 -10.49
N GLY A 22 0.85 -14.37 -10.28
CA GLY A 22 1.76 -14.67 -9.17
C GLY A 22 1.11 -15.02 -7.85
N MET A 23 -0.17 -15.38 -7.84
CA MET A 23 -0.91 -15.74 -6.63
C MET A 23 -1.10 -17.27 -6.51
N PRO A 24 -0.38 -17.96 -5.60
CA PRO A 24 -0.58 -19.38 -5.33
C PRO A 24 -2.03 -19.68 -4.95
N GLY A 25 -2.61 -20.69 -5.58
CA GLY A 25 -3.99 -21.09 -5.36
C GLY A 25 -5.06 -20.24 -6.05
N LEU A 26 -4.68 -19.15 -6.73
CA LEU A 26 -5.53 -18.46 -7.70
C LEU A 26 -5.00 -18.66 -9.12
N SER A 27 -3.90 -17.98 -9.46
CA SER A 27 -3.39 -17.90 -10.83
C SER A 27 -2.37 -18.97 -11.17
N GLN A 28 -1.71 -19.57 -10.16
CA GLN A 28 -0.68 -20.59 -10.36
C GLN A 28 -0.47 -21.47 -9.12
N LYS A 29 0.36 -22.51 -9.26
CA LYS A 29 0.98 -23.24 -8.14
C LYS A 29 2.14 -22.41 -7.55
N PRO A 30 2.53 -22.65 -6.29
CA PRO A 30 3.76 -22.08 -5.75
C PRO A 30 4.97 -22.55 -6.56
N ILE A 31 6.00 -21.71 -6.60
CA ILE A 31 7.33 -22.06 -7.11
C ILE A 31 8.06 -22.79 -5.98
N GLU A 32 8.23 -24.10 -6.09
CA GLU A 32 8.88 -24.91 -5.06
C GLU A 32 10.41 -24.69 -5.02
N PRO A 33 11.09 -25.05 -3.92
CA PRO A 33 12.55 -25.07 -3.86
C PRO A 33 13.17 -25.86 -5.02
N GLY A 34 14.09 -25.22 -5.76
CA GLY A 34 14.73 -25.81 -6.93
C GLY A 34 13.90 -25.76 -8.21
N GLN A 35 12.73 -25.11 -8.20
CA GLN A 35 11.96 -24.83 -9.41
C GLN A 35 12.15 -23.41 -9.93
N SER A 36 11.71 -23.20 -11.15
CA SER A 36 11.63 -21.91 -11.82
C SER A 36 10.25 -21.73 -12.46
N TYR A 37 9.79 -20.48 -12.53
CA TYR A 37 8.58 -20.08 -13.24
C TYR A 37 8.88 -18.90 -14.14
N VAL A 38 8.42 -18.95 -15.40
CA VAL A 38 8.58 -17.84 -16.35
C VAL A 38 7.31 -17.01 -16.39
N TYR A 39 7.38 -15.79 -15.87
CA TYR A 39 6.32 -14.80 -16.04
C TYR A 39 6.47 -14.08 -17.38
N ASN A 40 5.47 -14.22 -18.26
CA ASN A 40 5.40 -13.49 -19.52
C ASN A 40 4.07 -12.72 -19.61
N PHE A 41 4.17 -11.40 -19.74
CA PHE A 41 3.04 -10.51 -19.85
C PHE A 41 3.47 -9.20 -20.52
N LYS A 42 2.49 -8.42 -20.97
CA LYS A 42 2.73 -7.10 -21.53
C LYS A 42 2.90 -6.08 -20.40
N ALA A 43 4.05 -5.39 -20.36
CA ALA A 43 4.28 -4.27 -19.45
C ALA A 43 3.41 -3.05 -19.85
N THR A 44 2.21 -2.98 -19.30
CA THR A 44 1.23 -1.91 -19.58
C THR A 44 0.29 -1.74 -18.38
N PRO A 45 -0.22 -0.52 -18.12
CA PRO A 45 0.15 0.76 -18.75
C PRO A 45 1.52 1.30 -18.28
N SER A 46 1.93 2.45 -18.81
CA SER A 46 3.11 3.18 -18.28
C SER A 46 2.86 3.66 -16.85
N GLY A 47 3.94 3.98 -16.13
CA GLY A 47 3.88 4.52 -14.77
C GLY A 47 4.76 3.76 -13.78
N THR A 48 4.50 4.01 -12.50
CA THR A 48 5.22 3.45 -11.37
C THR A 48 4.49 2.26 -10.76
N TYR A 49 5.17 1.12 -10.77
CA TYR A 49 4.71 -0.17 -10.27
C TYR A 49 5.81 -0.80 -9.42
N TRP A 50 5.57 -2.01 -8.96
CA TRP A 50 6.53 -2.78 -8.20
C TRP A 50 6.16 -4.27 -8.27
N TYR A 51 7.07 -5.12 -7.84
CA TYR A 51 6.81 -6.55 -7.65
C TYR A 51 7.08 -6.91 -6.19
N HIS A 52 6.42 -7.96 -5.71
CA HIS A 52 6.68 -8.54 -4.40
C HIS A 52 6.31 -10.02 -4.36
N SER A 53 6.80 -10.74 -3.35
CA SER A 53 6.28 -12.08 -3.08
C SER A 53 4.80 -12.03 -2.73
N HIS A 54 4.05 -13.01 -3.20
CA HIS A 54 2.64 -13.21 -2.82
C HIS A 54 2.44 -14.63 -2.26
N SER A 55 3.46 -15.10 -1.53
CA SER A 55 3.45 -16.37 -0.81
C SER A 55 3.58 -16.08 0.67
N ARG A 56 2.45 -16.14 1.38
CA ARG A 56 2.32 -15.62 2.76
C ARG A 56 3.00 -14.25 2.90
N MET A 57 3.69 -14.05 4.01
CA MET A 57 4.36 -12.82 4.37
C MET A 57 5.82 -12.72 3.89
N ASP A 58 6.24 -13.48 2.87
CA ASP A 58 7.62 -13.44 2.31
C ASP A 58 8.06 -12.03 1.91
N ILE A 59 7.12 -11.13 1.61
CA ILE A 59 7.41 -9.70 1.36
C ILE A 59 8.15 -9.05 2.55
N LEU A 60 7.80 -9.41 3.79
CA LEU A 60 8.44 -8.91 5.01
C LEU A 60 9.92 -9.29 5.09
N ASP A 61 10.31 -10.41 4.49
CA ASP A 61 11.70 -10.88 4.44
C ASP A 61 12.53 -10.18 3.34
N GLY A 62 11.95 -9.18 2.65
CA GLY A 62 12.67 -8.34 1.69
C GLY A 62 12.42 -8.66 0.23
N LEU A 63 11.46 -9.55 -0.09
CA LEU A 63 11.19 -9.97 -1.47
C LEU A 63 10.27 -8.98 -2.18
N TYR A 64 10.84 -7.86 -2.63
CA TYR A 64 10.16 -6.83 -3.42
C TYR A 64 11.13 -5.98 -4.26
N GLY A 65 10.60 -5.22 -5.21
CA GLY A 65 11.40 -4.28 -5.99
C GLY A 65 10.59 -3.37 -6.92
N ALA A 66 11.20 -2.25 -7.32
CA ALA A 66 10.54 -1.23 -8.13
C ALA A 66 10.44 -1.61 -9.61
N ILE A 67 9.33 -1.21 -10.24
CA ILE A 67 9.12 -1.28 -11.68
C ILE A 67 8.75 0.10 -12.20
N PHE A 68 9.45 0.56 -13.23
CA PHE A 68 9.08 1.79 -13.93
C PHE A 68 8.87 1.49 -15.41
N ILE A 69 7.64 1.67 -15.88
CA ILE A 69 7.29 1.51 -17.29
C ILE A 69 7.23 2.90 -17.91
N ARG A 70 8.26 3.25 -18.69
CA ARG A 70 8.36 4.58 -19.31
C ARG A 70 7.16 4.85 -20.22
N PRO A 71 6.52 6.03 -20.15
CA PRO A 71 5.51 6.42 -21.12
C PRO A 71 6.12 6.54 -22.52
N LYS A 72 5.29 6.33 -23.55
CA LYS A 72 5.73 6.58 -24.92
C LYS A 72 5.98 8.08 -25.12
N PRO A 73 6.92 8.50 -25.99
CA PRO A 73 7.22 9.92 -26.22
C PRO A 73 6.00 10.78 -26.57
N GLU A 74 5.01 10.19 -27.23
CA GLU A 74 3.75 10.81 -27.66
C GLU A 74 2.63 10.77 -26.61
N SER A 75 2.81 10.07 -25.48
CA SER A 75 1.82 9.99 -24.42
C SER A 75 1.54 11.38 -23.83
N PRO A 76 0.27 11.76 -23.64
CA PRO A 76 -0.07 13.05 -23.03
C PRO A 76 0.40 13.07 -21.57
N THR A 77 1.00 14.19 -21.15
CA THR A 77 1.51 14.39 -19.78
C THR A 77 0.80 15.57 -19.12
N PRO A 78 0.54 15.53 -17.80
CA PRO A 78 -0.29 16.52 -17.13
C PRO A 78 0.43 17.86 -16.82
N PHE A 79 1.74 17.98 -17.03
CA PHE A 79 2.54 19.14 -16.59
C PHE A 79 2.11 20.51 -17.15
N HIS A 80 1.38 20.54 -18.26
CA HIS A 80 0.85 21.77 -18.85
C HIS A 80 -0.35 22.35 -18.08
N LEU A 81 -0.94 21.56 -17.17
CA LEU A 81 -2.02 21.97 -16.28
C LEU A 81 -1.51 22.78 -15.07
N ILE A 82 -0.20 22.78 -14.81
CA ILE A 82 0.39 23.56 -13.73
C ILE A 82 0.38 25.05 -14.12
N PRO A 83 -0.30 25.93 -13.36
CA PRO A 83 -0.47 27.33 -13.73
C PRO A 83 0.87 28.08 -13.83
N GLY A 84 1.03 28.85 -14.90
CA GLY A 84 2.15 29.79 -15.06
C GLY A 84 3.50 29.18 -15.44
N LEU A 85 3.60 27.86 -15.69
CA LEU A 85 4.87 27.26 -16.12
C LEU A 85 5.19 27.58 -17.59
N PRO A 86 6.40 28.09 -17.91
CA PRO A 86 6.83 28.27 -19.28
C PRO A 86 7.08 26.93 -19.97
N LYS A 87 6.98 26.91 -21.31
CA LYS A 87 7.17 25.69 -22.12
C LYS A 87 8.53 25.00 -21.89
N SER A 88 9.58 25.73 -21.50
CA SER A 88 10.88 25.17 -21.14
C SER A 88 10.83 24.33 -19.87
N GLU A 89 10.11 24.79 -18.84
CA GLU A 89 9.96 24.06 -17.57
C GLU A 89 9.10 22.82 -17.78
N ILE A 90 8.02 22.92 -18.58
CA ILE A 90 7.21 21.74 -18.96
C ILE A 90 8.07 20.67 -19.65
N ARG A 91 8.98 21.07 -20.56
CA ARG A 91 9.92 20.13 -21.19
C ARG A 91 10.90 19.52 -20.18
N ALA A 92 11.38 20.30 -19.23
CA ALA A 92 12.26 19.83 -18.16
C ALA A 92 11.58 18.79 -17.27
N MET A 93 10.34 19.06 -16.85
CA MET A 93 9.52 18.13 -16.06
C MET A 93 9.28 16.82 -16.81
N ARG A 94 8.97 16.87 -18.12
CA ARG A 94 8.85 15.65 -18.94
C ARG A 94 10.14 14.85 -19.01
N ALA A 95 11.30 15.52 -19.13
CA ALA A 95 12.59 14.85 -19.13
C ALA A 95 12.88 14.19 -17.77
N ALA A 96 12.56 14.88 -16.66
CA ALA A 96 12.72 14.36 -15.31
C ALA A 96 11.80 13.17 -15.02
N ALA A 97 10.55 13.18 -15.50
CA ALA A 97 9.61 12.06 -15.35
C ALA A 97 10.02 10.81 -16.14
N ASN A 98 10.83 10.93 -17.20
CA ASN A 98 11.33 9.79 -17.98
C ASN A 98 12.53 9.07 -17.34
N ASP A 99 13.13 9.67 -16.31
CA ASP A 99 14.28 9.17 -15.55
C ASP A 99 14.11 9.49 -14.04
N PRO A 100 13.08 8.90 -13.40
CA PRO A 100 12.75 9.17 -12.02
C PRO A 100 13.75 8.54 -11.04
N THR A 101 13.86 9.15 -9.86
CA THR A 101 14.51 8.53 -8.71
C THR A 101 13.48 7.68 -7.97
N MET A 102 13.68 6.37 -7.94
CA MET A 102 12.80 5.43 -7.24
C MET A 102 13.14 5.36 -5.75
N LEU A 103 12.13 5.52 -4.90
CA LEU A 103 12.20 5.35 -3.45
C LEU A 103 11.21 4.28 -3.02
N VAL A 104 11.73 3.08 -2.75
CA VAL A 104 10.98 1.99 -2.14
C VAL A 104 11.04 2.19 -0.62
N LEU A 105 9.88 2.42 -0.04
CA LEU A 105 9.65 2.61 1.39
C LEU A 105 9.17 1.29 1.96
N SER A 106 9.79 0.82 3.02
CA SER A 106 9.38 -0.39 3.73
C SER A 106 9.76 -0.27 5.21
N GLU A 107 9.45 -1.29 5.97
CA GLU A 107 9.93 -1.49 7.33
C GLU A 107 10.79 -2.75 7.38
N TRP A 108 11.35 -3.00 8.55
CA TRP A 108 12.21 -4.13 8.81
C TRP A 108 12.08 -4.58 10.25
N THR A 109 12.21 -5.88 10.46
CA THR A 109 12.33 -6.48 11.79
C THR A 109 13.42 -7.54 11.83
N ASN A 110 13.95 -7.82 13.03
CA ASN A 110 14.92 -8.90 13.26
C ASN A 110 14.30 -10.31 13.21
N TYR A 111 13.00 -10.41 12.97
CA TYR A 111 12.25 -11.66 12.88
C TYR A 111 11.99 -12.03 11.43
N THR A 112 12.04 -13.32 11.13
CA THR A 112 11.55 -13.80 9.84
C THR A 112 10.03 -13.65 9.78
N SER A 113 9.48 -13.54 8.58
CA SER A 113 8.05 -13.47 8.34
C SER A 113 7.28 -14.62 9.01
N TRP A 114 7.87 -15.82 9.00
CA TRP A 114 7.33 -17.02 9.63
C TRP A 114 7.32 -16.94 11.16
N ASP A 115 8.40 -16.44 11.77
CA ASP A 115 8.45 -16.24 13.22
C ASP A 115 7.49 -15.14 13.67
N TYR A 116 7.32 -14.09 12.86
CA TYR A 116 6.35 -13.02 13.11
C TYR A 116 4.91 -13.55 13.09
N MET A 117 4.53 -14.27 12.03
CA MET A 117 3.22 -14.92 11.94
C MET A 117 2.97 -15.85 13.13
N LYS A 118 3.98 -16.67 13.48
CA LYS A 118 3.90 -17.58 14.62
C LYS A 118 3.69 -16.82 15.93
N ALA A 119 4.34 -15.68 16.13
CA ALA A 119 4.16 -14.87 17.31
C ALA A 119 2.72 -14.34 17.42
N GLN A 120 2.09 -13.94 16.32
CA GLN A 120 0.68 -13.54 16.32
C GLN A 120 -0.24 -14.72 16.66
N GLU A 121 0.01 -15.88 16.06
CA GLU A 121 -0.78 -17.09 16.32
C GLU A 121 -0.67 -17.54 17.79
N ASP A 122 0.55 -17.60 18.32
CA ASP A 122 0.81 -18.04 19.69
C ASP A 122 0.30 -17.03 20.74
N SER A 123 0.31 -15.74 20.42
CA SER A 123 -0.17 -14.68 21.32
C SER A 123 -1.67 -14.42 21.22
N GLU A 124 -2.30 -14.81 20.11
CA GLU A 124 -3.67 -14.44 19.75
C GLU A 124 -3.90 -12.92 19.64
N LEU A 125 -2.82 -12.14 19.52
CA LEU A 125 -2.81 -10.68 19.43
C LEU A 125 -2.37 -10.22 18.04
N ASP A 126 -2.88 -9.06 17.61
CA ASP A 126 -2.41 -8.40 16.38
C ASP A 126 -1.12 -7.63 16.69
N ILE A 127 0.01 -8.12 16.19
CA ILE A 127 1.31 -7.53 16.49
C ILE A 127 1.62 -6.51 15.40
N PHE A 128 1.84 -5.27 15.80
CA PHE A 128 2.11 -4.15 14.90
C PHE A 128 3.43 -3.44 15.24
N CYS A 129 4.41 -4.11 15.84
CA CYS A 129 5.68 -3.50 16.19
C CYS A 129 6.79 -3.88 15.20
N MET A 130 7.53 -2.89 14.71
CA MET A 130 8.64 -3.07 13.76
C MET A 130 9.92 -2.42 14.29
N ASP A 131 11.08 -2.83 13.80
CA ASP A 131 12.37 -2.32 14.31
C ASP A 131 12.78 -1.01 13.63
N SER A 132 12.60 -0.90 12.31
CA SER A 132 13.01 0.30 11.57
C SER A 132 12.21 0.53 10.31
N LEU A 133 12.17 1.79 9.87
CA LEU A 133 11.74 2.14 8.52
C LEU A 133 12.95 2.21 7.59
N LEU A 134 12.82 1.59 6.42
CA LEU A 134 13.82 1.55 5.38
C LEU A 134 13.40 2.41 4.17
N ILE A 135 14.38 3.06 3.56
CA ILE A 135 14.27 3.65 2.24
C ILE A 135 15.31 2.96 1.34
N ASN A 136 14.88 2.34 0.24
CA ASN A 136 15.73 1.53 -0.65
C ASN A 136 16.60 0.51 0.12
N GLY A 137 16.00 -0.20 1.08
CA GLY A 137 16.66 -1.25 1.88
C GLY A 137 17.67 -0.74 2.91
N LYS A 138 17.65 0.57 3.23
CA LYS A 138 18.55 1.18 4.20
C LYS A 138 17.79 2.00 5.23
N GLY A 139 18.15 1.84 6.49
CA GLY A 139 17.57 2.56 7.63
C GLY A 139 18.33 2.20 8.90
N SER A 140 17.99 2.87 10.00
CA SER A 140 18.56 2.60 11.32
C SER A 140 17.44 2.30 12.31
N LEU A 141 17.75 1.51 13.33
CA LEU A 141 16.88 1.27 14.46
C LEU A 141 17.14 2.37 15.50
N PHE A 142 16.16 3.25 15.68
CA PHE A 142 16.22 4.33 16.66
C PHE A 142 15.49 3.91 17.94
N CYS A 143 16.11 4.15 19.10
CA CYS A 143 15.50 3.89 20.41
C CYS A 143 15.38 5.18 21.23
N PRO A 144 14.37 6.03 20.96
CA PRO A 144 14.16 7.22 21.75
C PRO A 144 13.83 6.99 23.23
N PRO A 145 14.36 7.81 24.17
CA PRO A 145 13.82 7.87 25.51
C PRO A 145 12.33 8.08 25.43
N ILE A 146 11.63 7.46 26.37
CA ILE A 146 10.19 7.40 26.33
C ILE A 146 9.57 8.80 26.36
N GLU A 147 10.20 9.75 27.05
CA GLU A 147 9.77 11.14 27.09
C GLU A 147 9.84 11.84 25.72
N GLU A 148 10.82 11.48 24.89
CA GLU A 148 10.93 11.98 23.52
C GLU A 148 9.88 11.36 22.61
N LEU A 149 9.57 10.05 22.78
CA LEU A 149 8.47 9.40 22.07
C LEU A 149 7.13 10.09 22.40
N PHE A 150 6.85 10.35 23.68
CA PHE A 150 5.63 11.05 24.08
C PHE A 150 5.52 12.45 23.50
N ALA A 151 6.63 13.19 23.45
CA ALA A 151 6.64 14.54 22.91
C ALA A 151 6.30 14.59 21.41
N VAL A 152 6.47 13.47 20.69
CA VAL A 152 6.20 13.37 19.26
C VAL A 152 5.06 12.41 18.92
N THR A 153 4.35 11.85 19.91
CA THR A 153 3.11 11.10 19.68
C THR A 153 2.00 12.05 19.20
N PRO A 154 1.31 11.77 18.09
CA PRO A 154 0.21 12.61 17.61
C PRO A 154 -0.87 12.83 18.68
N PRO A 155 -1.40 14.06 18.86
CA PRO A 155 -2.35 14.37 19.93
C PRO A 155 -3.64 13.53 19.92
N ASN A 156 -4.11 13.15 18.72
CA ASN A 156 -5.28 12.28 18.54
C ASN A 156 -5.03 10.83 18.98
N ILE A 157 -3.77 10.44 19.14
CA ILE A 157 -3.37 9.11 19.65
C ILE A 157 -3.10 9.23 21.15
N ALA A 158 -2.28 10.21 21.55
CA ALA A 158 -1.86 10.44 22.93
C ALA A 158 -3.02 10.70 23.91
N ASN A 159 -4.06 11.44 23.48
CA ASN A 159 -5.16 11.85 24.38
C ASN A 159 -6.35 10.89 24.40
N VAL A 160 -6.31 9.81 23.60
CA VAL A 160 -7.54 9.12 23.16
C VAL A 160 -7.43 7.61 23.24
N ILE A 161 -6.27 7.05 22.87
CA ILE A 161 -6.04 5.61 22.74
C ILE A 161 -5.39 5.04 24.01
N LEU A 162 -4.72 5.88 24.79
CA LEU A 162 -3.80 5.47 25.84
C LEU A 162 -4.25 5.93 27.24
N PRO A 163 -4.72 5.05 28.13
CA PRO A 163 -4.54 5.23 29.57
C PRO A 163 -3.10 4.83 29.99
N GLY A 164 -2.10 5.03 29.13
CA GLY A 164 -0.73 4.51 29.29
C GLY A 164 0.30 5.13 28.33
N TYR A 165 1.41 4.42 28.16
CA TYR A 165 2.62 4.86 27.49
C TYR A 165 2.88 3.98 26.25
N VAL A 166 3.38 4.53 25.13
CA VAL A 166 4.03 3.71 24.09
C VAL A 166 5.20 2.97 24.72
N ASN A 167 5.59 1.82 24.18
CA ASN A 167 6.75 1.09 24.69
C ASN A 167 8.07 1.71 24.20
N ASP A 168 9.20 1.09 24.57
CA ASP A 168 10.55 1.56 24.24
C ASP A 168 10.90 1.48 22.74
N LYS A 169 10.06 0.82 21.93
CA LYS A 169 10.12 0.80 20.46
C LYS A 169 9.13 1.78 19.80
N GLY A 170 8.35 2.52 20.61
CA GLY A 170 7.32 3.44 20.14
C GLY A 170 6.00 2.76 19.75
N CYS A 171 5.84 1.47 20.00
CA CYS A 171 4.61 0.73 19.64
C CYS A 171 3.50 1.01 20.66
N LEU A 172 2.27 1.13 20.17
CA LEU A 172 1.09 1.25 21.02
C LEU A 172 0.87 -0.05 21.85
N PRO A 173 0.28 0.04 23.04
CA PRO A 173 -0.01 -1.13 23.86
C PRO A 173 -1.19 -1.93 23.32
N PHE A 174 -1.27 -3.21 23.69
CA PHE A 174 -2.45 -4.05 23.46
C PHE A 174 -3.62 -3.56 24.33
N VAL A 175 -4.54 -2.83 23.71
CA VAL A 175 -5.73 -2.26 24.36
C VAL A 175 -6.97 -2.57 23.54
N ASN A 176 -8.16 -2.43 24.13
CA ASN A 176 -9.43 -2.80 23.47
C ASN A 176 -9.65 -2.10 22.11
N ILE A 177 -9.00 -0.95 21.89
CA ILE A 177 -9.05 -0.22 20.63
C ILE A 177 -8.14 -0.79 19.54
N THR A 178 -7.02 -1.44 19.88
CA THR A 178 -6.12 -2.09 18.90
C THR A 178 -6.47 -3.57 18.70
N GLU A 179 -6.87 -4.25 19.78
CA GLU A 179 -7.14 -5.70 19.76
C GLU A 179 -8.62 -6.06 19.69
N GLY A 180 -9.52 -5.08 19.83
CA GLY A 180 -10.96 -5.34 19.94
C GLY A 180 -11.31 -6.18 21.18
N PRO A 181 -12.39 -6.99 21.11
CA PRO A 181 -12.87 -7.78 22.25
C PRO A 181 -12.01 -9.01 22.56
N PHE A 182 -10.88 -9.20 21.88
CA PHE A 182 -10.03 -10.40 21.96
C PHE A 182 -8.93 -10.33 23.03
N LEU A 183 -8.94 -9.28 23.86
CA LEU A 183 -8.07 -9.19 25.04
C LEU A 183 -8.42 -10.26 26.11
N PRO A 184 -7.42 -10.67 26.93
CA PRO A 184 -6.04 -10.17 26.99
C PRO A 184 -5.06 -10.83 26.02
N GLY A 185 -5.50 -11.80 25.21
CA GLY A 185 -4.58 -12.68 24.47
C GLY A 185 -3.60 -13.41 25.38
N LYS A 186 -2.38 -13.65 24.88
CA LYS A 186 -1.25 -14.31 25.57
C LYS A 186 0.07 -13.55 25.28
N PRO A 187 0.20 -12.28 25.68
CA PRO A 187 1.37 -11.45 25.35
C PRO A 187 2.70 -12.03 25.86
N GLU A 188 2.68 -12.92 26.86
CA GLU A 188 3.85 -13.62 27.38
C GLU A 188 4.47 -14.62 26.39
N THR A 189 3.77 -15.00 25.32
CA THR A 189 4.31 -15.87 24.26
C THR A 189 5.07 -15.09 23.19
N ILE A 190 4.95 -13.76 23.19
CA ILE A 190 5.64 -12.90 22.22
C ILE A 190 7.16 -12.98 22.45
N PRO A 191 7.95 -13.31 21.40
CA PRO A 191 9.39 -13.40 21.51
C PRO A 191 10.07 -12.11 22.00
N PRO A 192 11.12 -12.19 22.84
CA PRO A 192 11.85 -11.02 23.33
C PRO A 192 12.45 -10.19 22.19
N GLY A 193 12.26 -8.88 22.17
CA GLY A 193 12.76 -8.02 21.08
C GLY A 193 11.73 -7.73 19.99
N LEU A 194 10.65 -8.51 19.87
CA LEU A 194 9.62 -8.25 18.85
C LEU A 194 8.79 -7.01 19.21
N GLU A 195 8.20 -7.01 20.41
CA GLU A 195 7.35 -5.92 20.91
C GLU A 195 8.09 -4.92 21.79
N SER A 196 9.13 -5.35 22.53
CA SER A 196 9.88 -4.51 23.48
C SER A 196 11.35 -4.88 23.51
N GLY A 197 12.19 -4.05 24.15
CA GLY A 197 13.63 -4.31 24.26
C GLY A 197 14.41 -3.66 23.12
N CYS A 198 14.14 -2.38 22.88
CA CYS A 198 14.76 -1.61 21.81
C CYS A 198 16.29 -1.56 21.98
N GLN A 199 17.02 -1.97 20.94
CA GLN A 199 18.48 -1.89 20.91
C GLN A 199 18.92 -1.06 19.68
N PRO A 200 19.50 0.13 19.87
CA PRO A 200 19.83 1.00 18.75
C PRO A 200 20.83 0.32 17.81
N ALA A 201 20.56 0.39 16.51
CA ALA A 201 21.42 -0.15 15.48
C ALA A 201 21.61 0.87 14.35
N GLU A 202 22.85 1.10 13.96
CA GLU A 202 23.17 1.98 12.85
C GLU A 202 23.15 1.20 11.54
N GLY A 203 22.32 1.64 10.59
CA GLY A 203 22.38 1.17 9.22
C GLY A 203 22.77 2.27 8.25
N GLY A 204 22.75 1.93 6.96
CA GLY A 204 23.05 2.88 5.90
C GLY A 204 21.98 3.97 5.79
N MET A 205 22.34 5.10 5.19
CA MET A 205 21.39 6.12 4.75
C MET A 205 21.45 6.26 3.23
N PRO A 206 20.31 6.25 2.51
CA PRO A 206 20.31 6.50 1.07
C PRO A 206 20.67 7.96 0.75
N TYR A 207 21.48 8.12 -0.29
CA TYR A 207 21.87 9.43 -0.83
C TYR A 207 21.49 9.52 -2.30
N PHE A 208 20.71 10.54 -2.65
CA PHE A 208 20.24 10.82 -3.99
C PHE A 208 20.91 12.09 -4.50
N LYS A 209 21.96 11.90 -5.30
CA LYS A 209 22.72 13.00 -5.87
C LYS A 209 21.99 13.54 -7.08
N VAL A 210 21.63 14.83 -7.03
CA VAL A 210 20.98 15.53 -8.12
C VAL A 210 21.84 16.69 -8.61
N ASN A 211 21.79 16.94 -9.92
CA ASN A 211 22.46 18.08 -10.52
C ASN A 211 21.43 19.14 -10.91
N GLN A 212 21.34 20.18 -10.09
CA GLN A 212 20.46 21.34 -10.30
C GLN A 212 20.63 22.01 -11.68
N HIS A 213 21.82 21.88 -12.30
CA HIS A 213 22.13 22.48 -13.61
C HIS A 213 21.89 21.54 -14.80
N ALA A 214 21.86 20.21 -14.62
CA ALA A 214 21.73 19.27 -15.73
C ALA A 214 20.29 18.96 -16.14
N ARG A 215 19.32 19.14 -15.23
CA ARG A 215 17.89 18.80 -15.47
C ARG A 215 16.98 20.02 -15.51
N SER A 216 17.53 21.18 -15.89
CA SER A 216 16.79 22.46 -15.89
C SER A 216 16.05 22.75 -14.57
N GLY A 217 16.62 22.28 -13.44
CA GLY A 217 16.09 22.51 -12.11
C GLY A 217 14.95 21.60 -11.65
N TRP A 218 14.70 20.42 -12.25
CA TRP A 218 13.68 19.48 -11.76
C TRP A 218 14.19 18.05 -11.57
N VAL A 219 13.62 17.36 -10.60
CA VAL A 219 13.75 15.91 -10.42
C VAL A 219 12.38 15.29 -10.18
N SER A 220 12.16 14.09 -10.74
CA SER A 220 11.02 13.26 -10.36
C SER A 220 11.47 12.27 -9.29
N ILE A 221 10.72 12.20 -8.20
CA ILE A 221 10.89 11.24 -7.12
C ILE A 221 9.63 10.38 -7.07
N ASN A 222 9.79 9.08 -7.23
CA ASN A 222 8.69 8.13 -7.29
C ASN A 222 8.75 7.25 -6.03
N PHE A 223 7.84 7.49 -5.11
CA PHE A 223 7.68 6.75 -3.87
C PHE A 223 6.85 5.49 -4.12
N ILE A 224 7.28 4.37 -3.58
CA ILE A 224 6.58 3.08 -3.61
C ILE A 224 6.50 2.61 -2.15
N MET A 225 5.30 2.41 -1.63
CA MET A 225 5.11 1.92 -0.28
C MET A 225 5.03 0.39 -0.28
N ALA A 226 6.19 -0.25 -0.30
CA ALA A 226 6.37 -1.70 -0.15
C ALA A 226 6.32 -2.13 1.32
N SER A 227 5.57 -1.40 2.12
CA SER A 227 5.38 -1.67 3.53
C SER A 227 4.40 -2.81 3.72
N THR A 228 4.65 -3.63 4.73
CA THR A 228 3.78 -4.73 5.14
C THR A 228 2.77 -4.30 6.20
N LEU A 229 3.07 -3.27 7.01
CA LEU A 229 2.21 -2.85 8.13
C LEU A 229 2.10 -1.33 8.35
N ARG A 230 2.98 -0.52 7.78
CA ARG A 230 3.09 0.90 8.12
C ARG A 230 2.23 1.77 7.23
N ILE A 231 1.70 2.83 7.82
CA ILE A 231 1.07 3.92 7.10
C ILE A 231 1.99 5.13 7.22
N GLY A 232 2.40 5.66 6.08
CA GLY A 232 3.49 6.61 6.00
C GLY A 232 3.05 8.04 5.70
N LYS A 233 3.90 8.99 6.09
CA LYS A 233 3.94 10.35 5.55
C LYS A 233 5.32 10.58 4.96
N VAL A 234 5.36 11.17 3.77
CA VAL A 234 6.62 11.57 3.12
C VAL A 234 6.69 13.07 2.89
N SER A 235 7.90 13.61 3.03
CA SER A 235 8.22 15.01 2.74
C SER A 235 9.68 15.17 2.35
N VAL A 236 9.99 16.27 1.66
CA VAL A 236 11.36 16.70 1.37
C VAL A 236 11.59 18.06 2.03
N ASP A 237 12.54 18.13 2.96
CA ASP A 237 12.82 19.36 3.72
C ASP A 237 13.08 20.53 2.76
N ASN A 238 12.40 21.66 2.97
CA ASN A 238 12.48 22.89 2.16
C ASN A 238 12.01 22.76 0.69
N HIS A 239 11.32 21.69 0.33
CA HIS A 239 10.88 21.44 -1.04
C HIS A 239 9.42 21.03 -1.13
N ASP A 240 8.64 21.84 -1.83
CA ASP A 240 7.29 21.44 -2.22
C ASP A 240 7.35 20.42 -3.38
N MET A 241 6.36 19.54 -3.41
CA MET A 241 6.24 18.39 -4.30
C MET A 241 4.99 18.54 -5.18
N TRP A 242 5.17 18.65 -6.50
CA TRP A 242 4.06 18.54 -7.45
C TRP A 242 3.73 17.06 -7.69
N LEU A 243 2.72 16.54 -7.01
CA LEU A 243 2.20 15.20 -7.26
C LEU A 243 1.61 15.15 -8.68
N TYR A 244 1.99 14.17 -9.49
CA TYR A 244 1.57 14.10 -10.90
C TYR A 244 1.16 12.70 -11.37
N GLU A 245 1.44 11.67 -10.58
CA GLU A 245 1.06 10.28 -10.83
C GLU A 245 0.76 9.60 -9.50
N ILE A 246 -0.30 8.80 -9.44
CA ILE A 246 -0.59 7.94 -8.29
C ILE A 246 -0.99 6.56 -8.81
N ASP A 247 -0.40 5.50 -8.25
CA ASP A 247 -0.54 4.09 -8.67
C ASP A 247 -0.25 3.84 -10.17
N GLY A 248 0.60 4.65 -10.80
CA GLY A 248 0.84 4.55 -12.25
C GLY A 248 -0.25 5.20 -13.12
N GLN A 249 -1.19 5.92 -12.52
CA GLN A 249 -2.16 6.76 -13.23
C GLN A 249 -1.72 8.22 -13.12
N PHE A 250 -1.51 8.91 -14.26
CA PHE A 250 -1.33 10.36 -14.22
C PHE A 250 -2.57 11.04 -13.67
N ILE A 251 -2.34 12.14 -12.95
CA ILE A 251 -3.38 12.97 -12.34
C ILE A 251 -3.23 14.43 -12.76
N GLU A 252 -4.26 15.23 -12.53
CA GLU A 252 -4.12 16.69 -12.52
C GLU A 252 -3.15 17.10 -11.39
N PRO A 253 -2.04 17.81 -11.69
CA PRO A 253 -0.98 17.93 -10.71
C PRO A 253 -1.37 18.80 -9.52
N ARG A 254 -1.00 18.36 -8.30
CA ARG A 254 -1.28 19.08 -7.05
C ARG A 254 -0.01 19.34 -6.26
N LEU A 255 0.13 20.55 -5.73
CA LEU A 255 1.27 20.94 -4.91
C LEU A 255 1.08 20.49 -3.46
N ALA A 256 2.01 19.69 -2.96
CA ALA A 256 2.02 19.12 -1.61
C ALA A 256 3.31 19.48 -0.88
N LYS A 257 3.25 19.68 0.43
CA LYS A 257 4.44 19.68 1.29
C LYS A 257 4.68 18.31 1.93
N VAL A 258 3.58 17.67 2.31
CA VAL A 258 3.52 16.36 2.96
C VAL A 258 2.40 15.56 2.31
N VAL A 259 2.62 14.28 2.09
CA VAL A 259 1.61 13.38 1.52
C VAL A 259 1.60 12.07 2.29
N PHE A 260 0.41 11.56 2.59
CA PHE A 260 0.23 10.21 3.09
C PHE A 260 0.52 9.19 1.99
N ILE A 261 1.11 8.06 2.35
CA ILE A 261 1.31 6.94 1.46
C ILE A 261 1.03 5.65 2.22
N TYR A 262 0.21 4.78 1.63
CA TYR A 262 -0.29 3.57 2.28
C TYR A 262 0.28 2.30 1.62
N PRO A 263 0.34 1.16 2.31
CA PRO A 263 0.82 -0.11 1.74
C PRO A 263 0.24 -0.41 0.36
N GLY A 264 1.10 -0.75 -0.58
CA GLY A 264 0.75 -0.98 -1.98
C GLY A 264 0.75 0.26 -2.86
N GLN A 265 0.61 1.47 -2.31
CA GLN A 265 0.47 2.68 -3.12
C GLN A 265 1.79 3.21 -3.68
N ARG A 266 1.66 3.97 -4.78
CA ARG A 266 2.79 4.62 -5.44
C ARG A 266 2.45 6.07 -5.73
N ILE A 267 3.41 6.97 -5.54
CA ILE A 267 3.26 8.41 -5.78
C ILE A 267 4.46 8.90 -6.57
N ALA A 268 4.24 9.55 -7.71
CA ALA A 268 5.29 10.30 -8.38
C ALA A 268 5.14 11.81 -8.11
N ALA A 269 6.23 12.41 -7.64
CA ALA A 269 6.30 13.81 -7.26
C ALA A 269 7.42 14.52 -8.02
N MET A 270 7.11 15.67 -8.59
CA MET A 270 8.11 16.55 -9.19
C MET A 270 8.61 17.57 -8.15
N VAL A 271 9.92 17.62 -7.95
CA VAL A 271 10.58 18.51 -7.00
C VAL A 271 11.47 19.50 -7.75
N LYS A 272 11.27 20.79 -7.48
CA LYS A 272 12.09 21.86 -8.07
C LYS A 272 13.40 22.01 -7.29
N LEU A 273 14.52 21.97 -7.99
CA LEU A 273 15.86 22.12 -7.44
C LEU A 273 16.24 23.61 -7.33
N ASN A 274 15.50 24.36 -6.50
CA ASN A 274 15.59 25.82 -6.37
C ASN A 274 16.18 26.28 -5.03
N GLN A 275 16.59 25.36 -4.17
CA GLN A 275 17.23 25.69 -2.90
C GLN A 275 18.74 25.91 -3.07
N PRO A 276 19.46 26.52 -2.09
CA PRO A 276 20.92 26.59 -2.10
C PRO A 276 21.58 25.22 -2.25
N ALA A 277 22.84 25.18 -2.70
CA ALA A 277 23.57 23.91 -2.76
C ALA A 277 23.78 23.33 -1.35
N GLY A 278 23.22 22.15 -1.10
CA GLY A 278 23.31 21.46 0.19
C GLY A 278 22.63 20.10 0.17
N ASP A 279 22.50 19.54 1.37
CA ASP A 279 21.84 18.27 1.64
C ASP A 279 20.50 18.53 2.32
N TYR A 280 19.44 17.91 1.82
CA TYR A 280 18.07 18.05 2.30
C TYR A 280 17.53 16.69 2.72
N THR A 281 16.88 16.61 3.87
CA THR A 281 16.33 15.34 4.37
C THR A 281 15.06 14.99 3.59
N ILE A 282 14.99 13.76 3.10
CA ILE A 282 13.73 13.10 2.72
C ILE A 282 13.26 12.35 3.97
N ARG A 283 12.07 12.67 4.45
CA ARG A 283 11.48 12.06 5.64
C ARG A 283 10.44 11.03 5.23
N PHE A 284 10.47 9.89 5.92
CA PHE A 284 9.43 8.88 5.90
C PHE A 284 9.09 8.57 7.36
N ALA A 285 7.94 9.03 7.84
CA ALA A 285 7.49 8.80 9.20
C ALA A 285 6.21 7.98 9.19
N ASP A 286 6.04 7.09 10.17
CA ASP A 286 4.74 6.47 10.43
C ASP A 286 3.71 7.56 10.79
N ASP A 287 2.44 7.29 10.53
CA ASP A 287 1.37 8.24 10.86
C ASP A 287 1.11 8.35 12.37
N GLY A 288 1.60 7.37 13.14
CA GLY A 288 1.55 7.25 14.58
C GLY A 288 0.33 6.49 15.09
N SER A 289 -0.48 5.91 14.18
CA SER A 289 -1.68 5.14 14.53
C SER A 289 -1.38 3.75 15.08
N SER A 290 -0.16 3.24 14.87
CA SER A 290 0.31 1.94 15.35
C SER A 290 1.67 2.02 16.05
N GLN A 291 2.60 2.85 15.55
CA GLN A 291 3.94 2.97 16.10
C GLN A 291 4.54 4.35 15.84
N ILE A 292 5.34 4.87 16.78
CA ILE A 292 6.12 6.10 16.58
C ILE A 292 7.51 5.74 16.04
N VAL A 293 7.65 5.72 14.72
CA VAL A 293 8.91 5.35 14.04
C VAL A 293 9.14 6.18 12.77
N SER A 294 10.42 6.41 12.42
CA SER A 294 10.82 7.18 11.24
C SER A 294 12.06 6.63 10.55
N GLY A 295 12.13 6.83 9.24
CA GLY A 295 13.25 6.57 8.35
C GLY A 295 13.63 7.83 7.55
N TYR A 296 14.88 7.87 7.08
CA TYR A 296 15.44 9.08 6.47
C TYR A 296 16.32 8.75 5.27
N ALA A 297 16.30 9.65 4.28
CA ALA A 297 17.26 9.69 3.19
C ALA A 297 17.71 11.14 2.90
N VAL A 298 18.66 11.31 2.00
CA VAL A 298 19.23 12.62 1.66
C VAL A 298 19.10 12.91 0.18
N LEU A 299 18.50 14.05 -0.15
CA LEU A 299 18.58 14.69 -1.46
C LEU A 299 19.78 15.64 -1.46
N SER A 300 20.80 15.36 -2.28
CA SER A 300 22.09 16.07 -2.26
C SER A 300 22.34 16.84 -3.55
N TYR A 301 22.55 18.15 -3.44
CA TYR A 301 22.87 19.04 -4.54
C TYR A 301 24.38 19.00 -4.85
N ARG A 302 24.79 19.07 -6.12
CA ARG A 302 26.20 19.02 -6.50
C ARG A 302 26.99 20.23 -5.94
N GLY A 303 28.09 19.97 -5.21
CA GLY A 303 29.13 20.99 -4.95
C GLY A 303 29.65 21.09 -3.51
N THR A 304 28.99 20.50 -2.53
CA THR A 304 29.39 20.58 -1.12
C THR A 304 29.21 19.23 -0.44
N HIS A 305 30.16 18.30 -0.65
CA HIS A 305 30.33 17.22 0.34
C HIS A 305 30.88 17.87 1.62
N THR A 306 29.98 18.38 2.46
CA THR A 306 30.34 18.88 3.78
C THR A 306 30.14 17.81 4.85
N LEU A 307 30.25 16.52 4.51
CA LEU A 307 29.82 15.45 5.41
C LEU A 307 31.00 14.68 6.00
N LYS A 308 31.66 15.30 6.98
CA LYS A 308 32.23 14.53 8.09
C LYS A 308 31.06 14.18 9.02
N ASN A 309 30.71 12.89 9.07
CA ASN A 309 29.82 12.26 10.07
C ASN A 309 28.29 12.53 9.94
N TYR A 310 27.64 11.93 8.95
CA TYR A 310 26.21 11.57 9.06
C TYR A 310 26.07 10.13 9.58
N THR A 311 26.55 9.88 10.79
CA THR A 311 25.85 8.91 11.64
C THR A 311 24.64 9.68 12.18
N LEU A 312 23.41 9.24 11.86
CA LEU A 312 22.26 9.66 12.64
C LEU A 312 22.43 9.04 14.02
N GLY A 313 23.23 9.69 14.87
CA GLY A 313 23.19 9.41 16.28
C GLY A 313 21.75 9.59 16.75
N TYR A 314 21.33 8.72 17.66
CA TYR A 314 19.98 8.67 18.22
C TYR A 314 19.40 10.07 18.59
N GLN A 315 20.23 11.06 18.95
CA GLN A 315 19.81 12.43 19.30
C GLN A 315 19.46 13.38 18.13
N ARG A 316 19.73 13.01 16.87
CA ARG A 316 19.51 13.89 15.71
C ARG A 316 18.07 13.91 15.15
N PRO A 317 17.31 12.80 15.13
CA PRO A 317 15.93 12.76 14.64
C PRO A 317 14.97 13.74 15.34
N THR A 318 15.18 14.01 16.63
CA THR A 318 14.30 14.88 17.45
C THR A 318 14.71 16.36 17.49
N LYS A 319 15.91 16.71 16.98
CA LYS A 319 16.45 18.09 17.00
C LYS A 319 16.36 18.85 15.68
N GLN A 320 15.89 18.22 14.59
CA GLN A 320 15.75 18.90 13.29
C GLN A 320 14.53 19.84 13.30
N LYS A 321 14.77 21.16 13.36
CA LYS A 321 13.72 22.20 13.39
C LYS A 321 13.22 22.65 12.01
N GLU A 322 13.80 22.15 10.92
CA GLU A 322 13.66 22.74 9.58
C GLU A 322 12.86 21.89 8.57
N GLY A 323 12.26 20.77 9.00
CA GLY A 323 11.46 19.89 8.15
C GLY A 323 9.95 20.14 8.23
N TYR A 324 9.18 19.62 7.27
CA TYR A 324 7.72 19.71 7.29
C TYR A 324 7.06 18.78 8.32
N ILE A 325 7.71 17.68 8.70
CA ILE A 325 7.27 16.74 9.74
C ILE A 325 8.40 16.40 10.72
N ASN A 326 8.05 16.12 11.98
CA ASN A 326 8.97 15.60 12.99
C ASN A 326 9.10 14.05 12.96
N TYR A 327 9.77 13.47 13.96
CA TYR A 327 9.97 12.03 14.10
C TYR A 327 8.65 11.22 14.21
N GLY A 328 7.61 11.75 14.83
CA GLY A 328 6.30 11.09 14.91
C GLY A 328 5.34 11.46 13.79
N GLY A 329 5.86 12.04 12.69
CA GLY A 329 5.04 12.45 11.55
C GLY A 329 4.08 13.61 11.86
N ILE A 330 4.30 14.38 12.93
CA ILE A 330 3.53 15.58 13.25
C ILE A 330 4.02 16.74 12.38
N LEU A 331 3.08 17.51 11.82
CA LEU A 331 3.39 18.70 11.04
C LEU A 331 4.11 19.74 11.90
N MET A 332 5.19 20.30 11.36
CA MET A 332 5.94 21.40 11.99
C MET A 332 5.34 22.78 11.66
N ASP A 333 4.46 22.83 10.66
CA ASP A 333 3.72 24.01 10.22
C ASP A 333 2.26 23.61 9.96
N ASN A 334 1.34 24.25 10.68
CA ASN A 334 -0.11 23.99 10.56
C ASN A 334 -0.75 24.67 9.33
N SER A 335 0.02 25.40 8.51
CA SER A 335 -0.52 26.11 7.34
C SER A 335 -0.92 25.21 6.18
N THR A 336 -0.50 23.94 6.16
CA THR A 336 -0.76 23.02 5.04
C THR A 336 -1.06 21.62 5.56
N ALA A 337 -2.32 21.19 5.42
CA ALA A 337 -2.70 19.82 5.73
C ALA A 337 -2.02 18.83 4.76
N PRO A 338 -1.57 17.66 5.25
CA PRO A 338 -1.04 16.60 4.40
C PRO A 338 -2.16 16.05 3.51
N PHE A 339 -1.83 15.74 2.26
CA PHE A 339 -2.82 15.10 1.38
C PHE A 339 -3.08 13.65 1.79
N GLN A 340 -4.36 13.25 1.78
CA GLN A 340 -4.81 11.88 1.99
C GLN A 340 -5.45 11.33 0.72
N LEU A 341 -4.78 10.37 0.08
CA LEU A 341 -5.02 10.01 -1.34
C LEU A 341 -6.42 9.49 -1.69
N ASP A 342 -7.10 8.78 -0.77
CA ASP A 342 -8.34 8.06 -1.09
C ASP A 342 -9.51 8.37 -0.15
N THR A 343 -9.26 9.08 0.96
CA THR A 343 -10.27 9.35 1.99
C THR A 343 -10.85 10.76 1.87
N ILE A 344 -10.00 11.77 1.71
CA ILE A 344 -10.39 13.18 1.79
C ILE A 344 -10.04 13.92 0.50
N ASP A 345 -8.85 13.71 -0.06
CA ASP A 345 -8.39 14.48 -1.20
C ASP A 345 -8.77 13.87 -2.54
N HIS A 346 -9.17 14.75 -3.45
CA HIS A 346 -9.49 14.39 -4.81
C HIS A 346 -8.29 14.62 -5.74
N PHE A 347 -7.98 13.61 -6.55
CA PHE A 347 -6.90 13.60 -7.54
C PHE A 347 -7.46 13.17 -8.91
N PRO A 348 -8.02 14.10 -9.70
CA PRO A 348 -8.62 13.77 -10.98
C PRO A 348 -7.63 13.04 -11.89
N PRO A 349 -8.02 11.91 -12.52
CA PRO A 349 -7.15 11.21 -13.46
C PRO A 349 -6.91 12.05 -14.71
N TYR A 350 -5.71 11.96 -15.27
CA TYR A 350 -5.33 12.57 -16.53
C TYR A 350 -4.82 11.52 -17.54
N PRO A 351 -5.39 11.45 -18.76
CA PRO A 351 -6.63 12.10 -19.17
C PRO A 351 -7.80 11.63 -18.29
N ASN A 352 -8.86 12.43 -18.21
CA ASN A 352 -10.05 12.01 -17.47
C ASN A 352 -10.62 10.73 -18.12
N VAL A 353 -10.69 9.66 -17.34
CA VAL A 353 -11.35 8.41 -17.71
C VAL A 353 -12.62 8.36 -16.86
N LYS A 354 -13.76 8.57 -17.51
CA LYS A 354 -15.05 8.51 -16.82
C LYS A 354 -15.40 7.04 -16.52
N PRO A 355 -15.87 6.69 -15.31
CA PRO A 355 -16.66 5.47 -15.16
C PRO A 355 -17.87 5.61 -16.10
N ALA A 356 -18.23 4.58 -16.87
CA ALA A 356 -19.17 4.76 -17.99
C ALA A 356 -20.47 5.51 -17.60
N THR A 357 -20.89 6.46 -18.45
CA THR A 357 -22.22 7.08 -18.43
C THR A 357 -23.05 6.43 -19.56
N PRO A 358 -24.16 5.73 -19.24
CA PRO A 358 -25.37 6.36 -18.68
C PRO A 358 -25.95 5.70 -17.40
N GLN A 359 -25.36 4.62 -16.86
CA GLN A 359 -25.91 3.97 -15.67
C GLN A 359 -25.28 4.52 -14.37
N LEU A 360 -26.09 5.19 -13.55
CA LEU A 360 -25.77 5.44 -12.14
C LEU A 360 -25.48 4.12 -11.39
N GLU A 361 -26.08 3.04 -11.86
CA GLU A 361 -26.00 1.70 -11.28
C GLU A 361 -24.94 0.85 -11.97
N GLY A 362 -24.11 0.13 -11.19
CA GLY A 362 -23.34 -0.98 -11.75
C GLY A 362 -24.28 -2.11 -12.17
N ASP A 363 -23.82 -3.00 -13.04
CA ASP A 363 -24.58 -4.19 -13.41
C ASP A 363 -24.67 -5.18 -12.24
N GLU A 364 -23.67 -5.16 -11.34
CA GLU A 364 -23.53 -6.06 -10.21
C GLU A 364 -22.99 -5.27 -9.00
N MET A 365 -23.42 -5.62 -7.77
CA MET A 365 -22.95 -5.00 -6.53
C MET A 365 -22.68 -6.04 -5.45
N TYR A 366 -21.55 -5.89 -4.75
CA TYR A 366 -21.16 -6.74 -3.63
C TYR A 366 -20.83 -5.89 -2.40
N LEU A 367 -21.38 -6.27 -1.25
CA LEU A 367 -21.06 -5.67 0.04
C LEU A 367 -20.08 -6.57 0.80
N LEU A 368 -18.92 -6.02 1.15
CA LEU A 368 -17.88 -6.66 1.93
C LEU A 368 -17.83 -6.02 3.31
N GLU A 369 -18.49 -6.65 4.28
CA GLU A 369 -18.41 -6.25 5.70
C GLU A 369 -17.11 -6.81 6.29
N MET A 370 -16.14 -5.93 6.49
CA MET A 370 -14.80 -6.25 6.93
C MET A 370 -14.65 -6.03 8.44
N GLY A 371 -13.76 -6.80 9.04
CA GLY A 371 -13.40 -6.67 10.46
C GLY A 371 -12.63 -7.89 10.96
N ARG A 372 -12.65 -8.12 12.27
CA ARG A 372 -11.94 -9.25 12.90
C ARG A 372 -12.82 -10.50 12.98
N PHE A 373 -12.18 -11.66 13.16
CA PHE A 373 -12.88 -12.95 13.24
C PHE A 373 -12.18 -13.94 14.17
N GLY A 374 -12.68 -14.04 15.41
CA GLY A 374 -12.31 -15.08 16.38
C GLY A 374 -11.00 -14.87 17.14
N ALA A 375 -10.11 -13.99 16.69
CA ALA A 375 -8.92 -13.52 17.41
C ALA A 375 -8.51 -12.12 16.90
N ALA A 376 -7.66 -11.39 17.62
CA ALA A 376 -7.27 -10.03 17.24
C ALA A 376 -6.55 -9.98 15.88
N TRP A 377 -5.68 -10.97 15.61
CA TRP A 377 -4.88 -11.07 14.37
C TRP A 377 -5.61 -11.72 13.19
N LYS A 378 -6.86 -12.15 13.37
CA LYS A 378 -7.64 -12.84 12.34
C LYS A 378 -8.63 -11.88 11.72
N TRP A 379 -8.61 -11.78 10.41
CA TRP A 379 -9.32 -10.74 9.67
C TRP A 379 -10.20 -11.35 8.58
N THR A 380 -11.36 -10.75 8.35
CA THR A 380 -12.34 -11.21 7.36
C THR A 380 -12.76 -10.07 6.45
N MET A 381 -13.08 -10.40 5.19
CA MET A 381 -13.66 -9.46 4.23
C MET A 381 -15.18 -9.61 4.07
N ASN A 382 -15.81 -10.59 4.73
CA ASN A 382 -17.25 -10.83 4.62
C ASN A 382 -17.97 -11.01 5.96
N GLY A 383 -17.26 -10.78 7.07
CA GLY A 383 -17.79 -10.88 8.43
C GLY A 383 -18.07 -12.29 8.92
N LYS A 384 -17.78 -13.33 8.12
CA LYS A 384 -18.29 -14.70 8.35
C LYS A 384 -17.21 -15.77 8.33
N THR A 385 -16.17 -15.60 7.52
CA THR A 385 -15.12 -16.60 7.36
C THR A 385 -13.79 -15.95 7.01
N LEU A 386 -12.70 -16.69 7.24
CA LEU A 386 -11.35 -16.30 6.87
C LEU A 386 -11.04 -16.76 5.45
N TYR A 387 -10.31 -15.95 4.69
CA TYR A 387 -9.68 -16.39 3.47
C TYR A 387 -8.54 -17.37 3.81
N PRO A 388 -8.55 -18.59 3.25
CA PRO A 388 -7.61 -19.62 3.64
C PRO A 388 -6.33 -19.50 2.82
N VAL A 389 -5.45 -18.59 3.25
CA VAL A 389 -4.11 -18.37 2.65
C VAL A 389 -3.40 -19.73 2.54
N ASP A 390 -2.90 -20.03 1.34
CA ASP A 390 -2.22 -21.28 0.94
C ASP A 390 -3.01 -22.60 0.94
N MET A 391 -4.24 -22.69 1.46
CA MET A 391 -4.97 -23.97 1.46
C MET A 391 -5.29 -24.47 0.04
N LEU A 392 -5.42 -23.55 -0.91
CA LEU A 392 -5.58 -23.85 -2.34
C LEU A 392 -4.27 -23.79 -3.13
N ALA A 393 -3.10 -23.65 -2.50
CA ALA A 393 -1.84 -23.37 -3.20
C ALA A 393 -1.58 -24.31 -4.41
N TYR A 394 -1.97 -25.59 -4.32
CA TYR A 394 -1.79 -26.58 -5.38
C TYR A 394 -3.02 -26.86 -6.26
N HIS A 395 -4.14 -26.21 -5.98
CA HIS A 395 -5.41 -26.31 -6.71
C HIS A 395 -5.89 -24.93 -7.17
N PRO A 396 -5.18 -24.27 -8.11
CA PRO A 396 -5.43 -22.87 -8.38
C PRO A 396 -6.76 -22.69 -9.11
N LEU A 397 -7.58 -21.75 -8.61
CA LEU A 397 -8.94 -21.52 -9.11
C LEU A 397 -9.00 -21.10 -10.59
N LEU A 398 -7.89 -20.60 -11.17
CA LEU A 398 -7.79 -20.35 -12.61
C LEU A 398 -7.97 -21.63 -13.45
N TYR A 399 -7.50 -22.78 -12.94
CA TYR A 399 -7.53 -24.08 -13.62
C TYR A 399 -8.63 -24.99 -13.06
N GLU A 400 -8.91 -24.87 -11.76
CA GLU A 400 -9.89 -25.68 -11.03
C GLU A 400 -10.97 -24.77 -10.41
N PRO A 401 -11.83 -24.12 -11.22
CA PRO A 401 -12.79 -23.10 -10.76
C PRO A 401 -13.85 -23.62 -9.77
N ASN A 402 -14.01 -24.94 -9.68
CA ASN A 402 -14.93 -25.62 -8.76
C ASN A 402 -14.20 -26.28 -7.58
N SER A 403 -12.91 -25.97 -7.38
CA SER A 403 -12.13 -26.52 -6.27
C SER A 403 -12.77 -26.13 -4.94
N LYS A 404 -12.88 -27.10 -4.03
CA LYS A 404 -13.45 -26.91 -2.70
C LYS A 404 -12.30 -26.58 -1.75
N GLY A 405 -12.18 -25.31 -1.39
CA GLY A 405 -11.17 -24.88 -0.41
C GLY A 405 -11.28 -23.42 0.01
N VAL A 406 -11.99 -22.59 -0.75
CA VAL A 406 -12.44 -21.25 -0.35
C VAL A 406 -13.95 -21.30 -0.15
N ASP A 407 -14.44 -20.69 0.93
CA ASP A 407 -15.88 -20.55 1.16
C ASP A 407 -16.51 -19.73 0.03
N ASP A 408 -17.66 -20.17 -0.49
CA ASP A 408 -18.28 -19.54 -1.65
C ASP A 408 -18.68 -18.07 -1.39
N SER A 409 -18.90 -17.69 -0.12
CA SER A 409 -19.15 -16.31 0.29
C SER A 409 -17.91 -15.39 0.20
N LEU A 410 -16.73 -15.94 -0.11
CA LEU A 410 -15.50 -15.20 -0.42
C LEU A 410 -15.18 -15.23 -1.92
N ILE A 411 -16.09 -15.73 -2.77
CA ILE A 411 -15.89 -15.80 -4.22
C ILE A 411 -16.92 -14.91 -4.93
N ILE A 412 -16.44 -13.80 -5.47
CA ILE A 412 -17.19 -12.92 -6.37
C ILE A 412 -17.05 -13.47 -7.79
N ARG A 413 -18.16 -13.65 -8.50
CA ARG A 413 -18.20 -14.13 -9.89
C ARG A 413 -18.93 -13.13 -10.75
N THR A 414 -18.24 -12.54 -11.71
CA THR A 414 -18.77 -11.45 -12.54
C THR A 414 -18.91 -11.87 -14.00
N LYS A 415 -19.76 -11.15 -14.74
CA LYS A 415 -19.87 -11.33 -16.20
C LYS A 415 -18.86 -10.46 -16.95
N ASN A 416 -18.35 -10.97 -18.06
CA ASN A 416 -17.44 -10.21 -18.89
C ASN A 416 -18.16 -9.02 -19.52
N GLY A 417 -17.55 -7.85 -19.41
CA GLY A 417 -18.07 -6.55 -19.82
C GLY A 417 -18.95 -5.86 -18.78
N SER A 418 -19.21 -6.44 -17.60
CA SER A 418 -20.07 -5.83 -16.58
C SER A 418 -19.34 -4.76 -15.76
N TRP A 419 -20.06 -3.72 -15.36
CA TRP A 419 -19.59 -2.76 -14.35
C TRP A 419 -19.95 -3.27 -12.96
N VAL A 420 -18.95 -3.40 -12.11
CA VAL A 420 -19.08 -4.04 -10.79
C VAL A 420 -18.82 -3.02 -9.70
N ASP A 421 -19.79 -2.86 -8.81
CA ASP A 421 -19.65 -2.10 -7.58
C ASP A 421 -19.23 -3.01 -6.42
N ILE A 422 -18.20 -2.62 -5.67
CA ILE A 422 -17.82 -3.26 -4.41
C ILE A 422 -17.89 -2.19 -3.31
N ILE A 423 -18.64 -2.50 -2.26
CA ILE A 423 -18.69 -1.67 -1.05
C ILE A 423 -17.80 -2.30 0.01
N LEU A 424 -16.78 -1.57 0.41
CA LEU A 424 -15.88 -1.91 1.50
C LEU A 424 -16.42 -1.27 2.77
N ALA A 425 -16.95 -2.06 3.71
CA ALA A 425 -17.54 -1.54 4.94
C ALA A 425 -16.73 -2.00 6.16
N VAL A 426 -16.39 -1.08 7.06
CA VAL A 426 -15.67 -1.35 8.32
C VAL A 426 -16.44 -0.81 9.51
N GLY A 427 -16.19 -1.35 10.71
CA GLY A 427 -16.90 -0.95 11.93
C GLY A 427 -18.40 -1.26 11.91
N ALA A 428 -18.86 -2.07 10.95
CA ALA A 428 -20.27 -2.43 10.76
C ALA A 428 -20.65 -3.70 11.55
N LEU A 429 -19.67 -4.52 11.93
CA LEU A 429 -19.88 -5.79 12.62
C LEU A 429 -20.29 -5.59 14.10
N PRO A 430 -21.11 -6.49 14.67
CA PRO A 430 -21.52 -6.40 16.07
C PRO A 430 -20.32 -6.53 17.02
N GLY A 431 -20.18 -5.59 17.96
CA GLY A 431 -19.12 -5.63 18.98
C GLY A 431 -17.77 -5.02 18.54
N GLU A 432 -17.67 -4.57 17.28
CA GLU A 432 -16.46 -3.97 16.71
C GLU A 432 -16.74 -2.55 16.20
N PRO A 433 -17.05 -1.59 17.10
CA PRO A 433 -17.38 -0.22 16.69
C PRO A 433 -16.17 0.59 16.23
N VAL A 434 -14.95 0.10 16.48
CA VAL A 434 -13.69 0.73 16.08
C VAL A 434 -12.90 -0.24 15.23
N GLU A 435 -12.53 0.22 14.05
CA GLU A 435 -11.69 -0.48 13.09
C GLU A 435 -10.58 0.42 12.59
N ILE A 436 -9.42 -0.18 12.34
CA ILE A 436 -8.22 0.51 11.87
C ILE A 436 -8.26 0.69 10.34
N TYR A 437 -7.25 1.39 9.82
CA TYR A 437 -7.05 1.54 8.38
C TYR A 437 -6.88 0.19 7.69
N HIS A 438 -7.49 0.03 6.51
CA HIS A 438 -7.22 -1.09 5.62
C HIS A 438 -6.89 -0.59 4.22
N ALA A 439 -5.75 -1.04 3.69
CA ALA A 439 -5.34 -0.80 2.31
C ALA A 439 -5.87 -1.91 1.41
N ILE A 440 -7.03 -1.72 0.77
CA ILE A 440 -7.66 -2.76 -0.05
C ILE A 440 -7.11 -2.69 -1.48
N HIS A 441 -6.34 -3.71 -1.86
CA HIS A 441 -5.72 -3.86 -3.17
C HIS A 441 -6.49 -4.85 -4.05
N LYS A 442 -6.70 -4.50 -5.32
CA LYS A 442 -7.30 -5.38 -6.35
C LYS A 442 -6.27 -5.76 -7.42
N HIS A 443 -6.13 -7.05 -7.68
CA HIS A 443 -5.34 -7.56 -8.81
C HIS A 443 -6.08 -7.37 -10.16
N GLY A 444 -5.31 -7.40 -11.26
CA GLY A 444 -5.82 -7.54 -12.63
C GLY A 444 -6.31 -6.26 -13.31
N ASN A 445 -7.03 -5.37 -12.63
CA ASN A 445 -7.36 -4.04 -13.18
C ASN A 445 -7.69 -3.03 -12.09
N LYS A 446 -7.52 -1.76 -12.47
CA LYS A 446 -7.84 -0.61 -11.62
C LYS A 446 -9.35 -0.42 -11.45
N PHE A 447 -9.71 0.29 -10.39
CA PHE A 447 -11.07 0.70 -10.07
C PHE A 447 -11.15 2.22 -9.87
N HIS A 448 -12.35 2.75 -10.02
CA HIS A 448 -12.72 4.10 -9.62
C HIS A 448 -13.13 4.10 -8.15
N VAL A 449 -12.61 5.04 -7.36
CA VAL A 449 -13.12 5.31 -6.01
C VAL A 449 -14.30 6.27 -6.16
N MET A 450 -15.51 5.73 -6.07
CA MET A 450 -16.75 6.44 -6.41
C MET A 450 -17.22 7.35 -5.29
N GLY A 451 -17.04 6.95 -4.03
CA GLY A 451 -17.47 7.71 -2.88
C GLY A 451 -17.10 7.04 -1.56
N HIS A 452 -17.27 7.78 -0.48
CA HIS A 452 -17.00 7.34 0.89
C HIS A 452 -17.96 8.02 1.86
N GLY A 453 -18.33 7.34 2.94
CA GLY A 453 -19.16 7.91 3.98
C GLY A 453 -19.09 7.18 5.31
N TYR A 454 -19.52 7.88 6.35
CA TYR A 454 -19.68 7.32 7.70
C TYR A 454 -21.11 6.80 7.91
N GLY A 455 -21.24 5.84 8.82
CA GLY A 455 -22.44 5.06 9.07
C GLY A 455 -22.41 3.69 8.38
N LYS A 456 -23.36 2.83 8.75
CA LYS A 456 -23.53 1.53 8.09
C LYS A 456 -24.08 1.73 6.68
N TRP A 457 -23.60 0.96 5.72
CA TRP A 457 -24.17 0.92 4.39
C TRP A 457 -25.60 0.35 4.44
N ASN A 458 -26.60 1.17 4.15
CA ASN A 458 -28.02 0.81 4.24
C ASN A 458 -28.75 0.95 2.89
N TYR A 459 -28.01 0.94 1.78
CA TYR A 459 -28.55 1.11 0.44
C TYR A 459 -28.56 -0.21 -0.33
N SER A 460 -29.54 -0.40 -1.21
CA SER A 460 -29.62 -1.56 -2.10
C SER A 460 -28.69 -1.45 -3.32
N SER A 461 -28.30 -0.23 -3.71
CA SER A 461 -27.34 0.02 -4.78
C SER A 461 -26.55 1.32 -4.59
N VAL A 462 -25.43 1.47 -5.30
CA VAL A 462 -24.70 2.75 -5.37
C VAL A 462 -25.58 3.86 -5.95
N ALA A 463 -26.45 3.53 -6.91
CA ALA A 463 -27.38 4.50 -7.48
C ALA A 463 -28.36 5.05 -6.43
N GLU A 464 -28.90 4.19 -5.56
CA GLU A 464 -29.72 4.63 -4.43
C GLU A 464 -28.93 5.52 -3.48
N ALA A 465 -27.71 5.12 -3.11
CA ALA A 465 -26.85 5.90 -2.23
C ALA A 465 -26.56 7.31 -2.81
N VAL A 466 -26.29 7.41 -4.11
CA VAL A 466 -26.10 8.69 -4.82
C VAL A 466 -27.35 9.56 -4.77
N LEU A 467 -28.55 8.98 -4.92
CA LEU A 467 -29.81 9.74 -4.84
C LEU A 467 -30.03 10.32 -3.44
N HIS A 468 -29.66 9.57 -2.39
CA HIS A 468 -29.83 9.98 -1.00
C HIS A 468 -28.74 10.94 -0.51
N GLN A 469 -27.48 10.72 -0.90
CA GLN A 469 -26.31 11.45 -0.42
C GLN A 469 -25.34 11.80 -1.56
N PRO A 470 -25.76 12.61 -2.56
CA PRO A 470 -24.96 12.86 -3.77
C PRO A 470 -23.61 13.53 -3.49
N HIS A 471 -23.48 14.27 -2.38
CA HIS A 471 -22.26 14.96 -1.98
C HIS A 471 -21.13 14.03 -1.50
N LEU A 472 -21.43 12.75 -1.25
CA LEU A 472 -20.44 11.74 -0.85
C LEU A 472 -19.80 11.02 -2.04
N PHE A 473 -20.25 11.32 -3.26
CA PHE A 473 -19.81 10.65 -4.48
C PHE A 473 -19.19 11.63 -5.47
N ASN A 474 -18.17 11.17 -6.19
CA ASN A 474 -17.62 11.85 -7.36
C ASN A 474 -17.86 10.98 -8.60
N LEU A 475 -18.77 11.40 -9.48
CA LEU A 475 -19.13 10.68 -10.69
C LEU A 475 -18.49 11.26 -11.96
N GLU A 476 -17.87 12.44 -11.88
CA GLU A 476 -17.38 13.16 -13.06
C GLU A 476 -15.95 12.78 -13.43
N ASN A 477 -15.11 12.59 -12.41
CA ASN A 477 -13.69 12.30 -12.55
C ASN A 477 -13.13 11.55 -11.34
N PRO A 478 -13.77 10.50 -10.80
CA PRO A 478 -13.31 9.81 -9.60
C PRO A 478 -11.86 9.32 -9.72
N ASN A 479 -11.17 9.27 -8.59
CA ASN A 479 -9.80 8.77 -8.52
C ASN A 479 -9.73 7.34 -9.10
N ILE A 480 -8.71 7.04 -9.90
CA ILE A 480 -8.47 5.69 -10.44
C ILE A 480 -7.25 5.09 -9.77
N ARG A 481 -7.46 3.97 -9.10
CA ARG A 481 -6.50 3.34 -8.19
C ARG A 481 -6.49 1.83 -8.42
N ASP A 482 -5.49 1.16 -7.86
CA ASP A 482 -5.55 -0.29 -7.61
C ASP A 482 -5.51 -0.60 -6.11
N THR A 483 -5.29 0.41 -5.26
CA THR A 483 -5.42 0.30 -3.80
C THR A 483 -6.25 1.46 -3.23
N ALA A 484 -7.31 1.13 -2.49
CA ALA A 484 -8.17 2.07 -1.76
C ALA A 484 -7.95 1.96 -0.25
N MET A 485 -8.19 3.04 0.49
CA MET A 485 -8.10 3.05 1.94
C MET A 485 -9.48 3.12 2.58
N THR A 486 -9.72 2.30 3.60
CA THR A 486 -10.70 2.63 4.66
C THR A 486 -10.02 3.49 5.71
N ASN A 487 -10.79 4.19 6.54
CA ASN A 487 -10.31 5.06 7.59
C ASN A 487 -10.32 4.38 8.97
N PHE A 488 -9.60 4.99 9.91
CA PHE A 488 -9.67 4.62 11.31
C PHE A 488 -10.97 5.14 11.92
N THR A 489 -11.88 4.25 12.33
CA THR A 489 -13.26 4.60 12.67
C THR A 489 -13.48 5.06 14.12
N PHE A 490 -12.40 5.31 14.86
CA PHE A 490 -12.49 5.73 16.25
C PHE A 490 -13.37 6.99 16.42
N ASN A 491 -14.44 6.90 17.22
CA ASN A 491 -15.49 7.92 17.41
C ASN A 491 -16.28 8.33 16.15
N LEU A 492 -16.07 7.67 15.01
CA LEU A 492 -16.78 7.95 13.75
C LEU A 492 -17.90 6.92 13.49
N GLY A 493 -17.83 5.76 14.15
CA GLY A 493 -18.74 4.63 13.89
C GLY A 493 -18.39 3.93 12.59
N ALA A 494 -19.29 3.11 12.04
CA ALA A 494 -19.02 2.41 10.80
C ALA A 494 -18.63 3.35 9.64
N GLU A 495 -17.94 2.84 8.64
CA GLU A 495 -17.56 3.55 7.43
C GLU A 495 -17.77 2.65 6.22
N TRP A 496 -18.01 3.25 5.06
CA TRP A 496 -18.00 2.58 3.79
C TRP A 496 -17.20 3.34 2.72
N VAL A 497 -16.57 2.60 1.82
CA VAL A 497 -15.96 3.08 0.58
C VAL A 497 -16.59 2.33 -0.59
N ALA A 498 -17.09 3.06 -1.58
CA ALA A 498 -17.65 2.49 -2.81
C ALA A 498 -16.62 2.54 -3.93
N ILE A 499 -16.21 1.37 -4.45
CA ILE A 499 -15.34 1.26 -5.63
C ILE A 499 -16.10 0.66 -6.80
N ARG A 500 -15.80 1.11 -8.02
CA ARG A 500 -16.38 0.60 -9.28
C ARG A 500 -15.30 0.22 -10.27
N TYR A 501 -15.37 -0.97 -10.85
CA TYR A 501 -14.48 -1.39 -11.94
C TYR A 501 -15.25 -2.02 -13.10
N HIS A 502 -14.58 -2.10 -14.24
CA HIS A 502 -15.11 -2.76 -15.44
C HIS A 502 -14.50 -4.16 -15.54
N SER A 503 -15.33 -5.21 -15.47
CA SER A 503 -14.88 -6.60 -15.62
C SER A 503 -14.56 -6.87 -17.09
N ILE A 504 -13.30 -6.66 -17.49
CA ILE A 504 -12.86 -6.82 -18.90
C ILE A 504 -11.61 -7.69 -19.05
N ASN A 505 -11.15 -8.28 -17.95
CA ASN A 505 -9.97 -9.11 -17.92
C ASN A 505 -10.33 -10.48 -17.31
N PRO A 506 -10.94 -11.38 -18.10
CA PRO A 506 -11.38 -12.67 -17.58
C PRO A 506 -10.25 -13.44 -16.93
N GLY A 507 -10.49 -13.95 -15.73
CA GLY A 507 -9.46 -14.59 -14.92
C GLY A 507 -9.82 -14.64 -13.45
N CYS A 508 -8.85 -15.06 -12.64
CA CYS A 508 -8.98 -15.19 -11.20
C CYS A 508 -8.04 -14.18 -10.52
N TRP A 509 -8.61 -13.23 -9.79
CA TRP A 509 -7.92 -12.08 -9.22
C TRP A 509 -8.17 -12.01 -7.72
N LEU A 510 -7.16 -11.60 -6.95
CA LEU A 510 -7.32 -11.36 -5.52
C LEU A 510 -7.79 -9.92 -5.27
N LEU A 511 -8.70 -9.75 -4.32
CA LEU A 511 -8.97 -8.48 -3.64
C LEU A 511 -8.66 -8.71 -2.16
N HIS A 512 -7.73 -7.94 -1.59
CA HIS A 512 -7.25 -8.21 -0.23
C HIS A 512 -6.75 -6.96 0.49
N CYS A 513 -6.62 -7.05 1.81
CA CYS A 513 -5.88 -6.04 2.56
C CYS A 513 -4.39 -6.18 2.30
N HIS A 514 -3.72 -5.06 2.05
CA HIS A 514 -2.30 -4.94 1.80
C HIS A 514 -1.51 -4.61 3.08
N LEU A 515 -2.18 -4.65 4.23
CA LEU A 515 -1.52 -4.93 5.50
C LEU A 515 -1.31 -6.44 5.57
N GLU A 516 -0.06 -6.85 5.55
CA GLU A 516 0.36 -8.22 5.29
C GLU A 516 -0.07 -9.17 6.41
N THR A 517 -0.05 -8.73 7.67
CA THR A 517 -0.61 -9.51 8.79
C THR A 517 -2.12 -9.71 8.65
N HIS A 518 -2.83 -8.77 8.02
CA HIS A 518 -4.27 -8.89 7.80
C HIS A 518 -4.56 -9.91 6.70
N LEU A 519 -3.84 -9.88 5.57
CA LEU A 519 -3.95 -10.91 4.54
C LEU A 519 -3.60 -12.29 5.12
N ALA A 520 -2.46 -12.40 5.81
CA ALA A 520 -2.03 -13.65 6.45
C ALA A 520 -3.06 -14.15 7.50
N GLY A 521 -3.75 -13.23 8.18
CA GLY A 521 -4.85 -13.50 9.09
C GLY A 521 -6.19 -13.85 8.42
N GLY A 522 -6.31 -13.69 7.10
CA GLY A 522 -7.47 -14.10 6.30
C GLY A 522 -8.25 -13.00 5.57
N MET A 523 -7.74 -11.77 5.49
CA MET A 523 -8.44 -10.63 4.88
C MET A 523 -8.31 -10.60 3.34
N GLY A 524 -8.99 -11.55 2.68
CA GLY A 524 -9.03 -11.65 1.23
C GLY A 524 -10.39 -12.13 0.69
N VAL A 525 -10.66 -11.81 -0.58
CA VAL A 525 -11.71 -12.44 -1.40
C VAL A 525 -11.18 -12.71 -2.79
N VAL A 526 -11.76 -13.71 -3.45
CA VAL A 526 -11.48 -14.05 -4.83
C VAL A 526 -12.47 -13.34 -5.73
N ILE A 527 -11.97 -12.72 -6.80
CA ILE A 527 -12.76 -12.21 -7.91
C ILE A 527 -12.48 -13.08 -9.13
N MET A 528 -13.46 -13.89 -9.50
CA MET A 528 -13.49 -14.61 -10.78
C MET A 528 -14.17 -13.70 -11.80
N ASP A 529 -13.37 -12.90 -12.48
CA ASP A 529 -13.88 -11.98 -13.49
C ASP A 529 -14.20 -12.71 -14.79
N GLY A 530 -15.33 -12.38 -15.40
CA GLY A 530 -15.72 -12.88 -16.72
C GLY A 530 -15.87 -14.40 -16.80
N VAL A 531 -16.62 -15.01 -15.87
CA VAL A 531 -16.83 -16.48 -15.83
C VAL A 531 -17.49 -17.04 -17.08
N ASP A 532 -18.20 -16.20 -17.84
CA ASP A 532 -18.82 -16.49 -19.13
C ASP A 532 -17.87 -16.35 -20.33
N ALA A 533 -16.65 -15.84 -20.11
CA ALA A 533 -15.60 -15.67 -21.10
C ALA A 533 -14.22 -16.09 -20.55
N TRP A 534 -14.18 -17.17 -19.76
CA TRP A 534 -12.97 -17.65 -19.07
C TRP A 534 -11.77 -17.81 -20.02
N PRO A 535 -10.55 -17.44 -19.59
CA PRO A 535 -9.38 -17.44 -20.46
C PRO A 535 -8.97 -18.85 -20.92
N GLU A 536 -8.55 -18.96 -22.18
CA GLU A 536 -7.85 -20.14 -22.67
C GLU A 536 -6.38 -20.08 -22.24
N ILE A 537 -5.94 -21.09 -21.48
CA ILE A 537 -4.58 -21.13 -20.92
C ILE A 537 -3.64 -21.86 -21.90
N PRO A 538 -2.54 -21.22 -22.36
CA PRO A 538 -1.60 -21.85 -23.28
C PRO A 538 -0.98 -23.15 -22.72
N PRO A 539 -0.64 -24.13 -23.56
CA PRO A 539 -0.07 -25.41 -23.12
C PRO A 539 1.14 -25.29 -22.19
N GLU A 540 2.00 -24.31 -22.42
CA GLU A 540 3.17 -24.03 -21.59
C GLU A 540 2.81 -23.58 -20.17
N TYR A 541 1.65 -22.95 -19.96
CA TYR A 541 1.17 -22.47 -18.66
C TYR A 541 0.17 -23.41 -18.00
N GLN A 542 -0.16 -24.56 -18.61
CA GLN A 542 -0.94 -25.60 -17.94
C GLN A 542 -0.22 -26.08 -16.66
N LEU A 543 -0.94 -26.66 -15.69
CA LEU A 543 -0.38 -27.06 -14.38
C LEU A 543 0.80 -28.05 -14.43
N ASN A 544 1.01 -28.72 -15.57
CA ASN A 544 2.13 -29.62 -15.87
C ASN A 544 2.92 -29.15 -17.11
N GLY A 545 2.77 -27.87 -17.48
CA GLY A 545 3.38 -27.23 -18.64
C GLY A 545 4.83 -26.80 -18.40
N THR A 546 5.47 -26.32 -19.45
CA THR A 546 6.91 -25.99 -19.45
C THR A 546 7.26 -24.66 -18.78
N ALA A 547 6.27 -23.83 -18.43
CA ALA A 547 6.50 -22.59 -17.68
C ALA A 547 7.02 -22.88 -16.27
N ILE A 548 6.70 -24.06 -15.71
CA ILE A 548 7.31 -24.59 -14.49
C ILE A 548 8.43 -25.54 -14.91
N ALA A 549 9.67 -25.25 -14.52
CA ALA A 549 10.79 -26.15 -14.78
C ALA A 549 11.54 -26.46 -13.48
N ASN A 550 11.82 -27.75 -13.26
CA ASN A 550 12.80 -28.17 -12.25
C ASN A 550 14.19 -27.71 -12.72
N ASP A 551 14.88 -26.96 -11.89
CA ASP A 551 16.26 -26.59 -12.12
C ASP A 551 17.12 -27.84 -11.97
N THR A 552 17.44 -28.48 -13.10
CA THR A 552 18.35 -29.62 -13.14
C THR A 552 19.82 -29.17 -13.11
N SER A 553 20.11 -27.87 -12.98
CA SER A 553 21.47 -27.34 -12.86
C SER A 553 21.99 -27.37 -11.42
N THR A 554 22.07 -28.56 -10.85
CA THR A 554 22.96 -28.84 -9.72
C THR A 554 23.83 -30.05 -10.05
N SER A 555 25.00 -29.79 -10.64
CA SER A 555 26.17 -30.67 -10.62
C SER A 555 27.36 -29.90 -10.08
#